data_AF-A0A916HDQ0-F1
#
_entry.id   AF-A0A916HDQ0-F1
#
_cell.length_a   1.000
_cell.length_b   1.000
_cell.length_c   1.000
_cell.angle_alpha   90.00
_cell.angle_beta   90.00
_cell.angle_gamma   90.00
#
_symmetry.space_group_name_H-M   'P 1'
#
loop_
_entity.id
_entity.type
_entity.pdbx_description
1 polymer ?
#
loop_
_entity_poly.entity_id
_entity_poly.type
_entity_poly.pdbx_seq_one_letter_code
_entity_poly.pdbx_strand_id
1 'polypeptide(L)'
;MKTDELLINMGPVHPSTHGVLRFKLTMDGEIIKKCEIVMGYLHRGTEKLGEMKTYMQFVPYTDRLDYISAFPNNYAYVKAVEELAGIEVPLRAEYIRVLTLELNRIVNHLVMLGSLLLDLGASTMIMYGFRERENALALFDMLCGARMTFNYIKPGGVREDMPEGFIPKLNEFINDMDKRIDDYEQLISGNEIFMGRMKGIGVMSAQDAINYGMTGPSLRG
;
A
#
# COMPACT_ATOMS: atom_id res chain seq x y z
N MET A 1 -9.74 -17.30 -39.52
CA MET A 1 -10.00 -18.54 -38.75
C MET A 1 -10.70 -18.12 -37.47
N LYS A 2 -11.83 -18.72 -37.10
CA LYS A 2 -12.39 -18.55 -35.75
C LYS A 2 -11.57 -19.45 -34.83
N THR A 3 -10.80 -18.85 -33.94
CA THR A 3 -10.10 -19.54 -32.85
C THR A 3 -11.13 -19.93 -31.79
N ASP A 4 -11.01 -21.13 -31.23
CA ASP A 4 -11.88 -21.57 -30.14
C ASP A 4 -11.56 -20.74 -28.89
N GLU A 5 -12.60 -20.24 -28.21
CA GLU A 5 -12.44 -19.49 -26.97
C GLU A 5 -11.98 -20.42 -25.85
N LEU A 6 -10.86 -20.08 -25.21
CA LEU A 6 -10.32 -20.83 -24.09
C LEU A 6 -10.68 -20.13 -22.78
N LEU A 7 -11.24 -20.89 -21.85
CA LEU A 7 -11.47 -20.43 -20.48
C LEU A 7 -10.28 -20.85 -19.60
N ILE A 8 -9.52 -19.86 -19.13
CA ILE A 8 -8.40 -20.06 -18.20
C ILE A 8 -8.79 -19.53 -16.82
N ASN A 9 -8.47 -20.30 -15.79
CA ASN A 9 -8.63 -19.90 -14.41
C ASN A 9 -7.27 -19.64 -13.78
N MET A 10 -6.98 -18.38 -13.47
CA MET A 10 -5.75 -17.95 -12.82
C MET A 10 -6.03 -17.60 -11.36
N GLY A 11 -5.40 -18.31 -10.43
CA GLY A 11 -5.63 -18.19 -8.98
C GLY A 11 -6.58 -19.26 -8.40
N PRO A 12 -6.91 -19.21 -7.10
CA PRO A 12 -6.64 -18.12 -6.16
C PRO A 12 -5.20 -18.09 -5.61
N VAL A 13 -4.40 -19.12 -5.91
CA VAL A 13 -2.99 -19.22 -5.52
C VAL A 13 -2.13 -19.11 -6.79
N HIS A 14 -1.55 -17.94 -7.00
CA HIS A 14 -0.57 -17.70 -8.07
C HIS A 14 0.40 -16.58 -7.62
N PRO A 15 1.71 -16.63 -7.93
CA PRO A 15 2.66 -15.61 -7.48
C PRO A 15 2.23 -14.16 -7.82
N SER A 16 1.75 -13.95 -9.05
CA SER A 16 1.33 -12.63 -9.55
C SER A 16 -0.01 -12.11 -9.01
N THR A 17 -0.71 -12.85 -8.13
CA THR A 17 -1.98 -12.36 -7.53
C THR A 17 -1.76 -11.60 -6.22
N HIS A 18 -0.52 -11.55 -5.70
CA HIS A 18 -0.11 -10.83 -4.48
C HIS A 18 -1.13 -10.94 -3.33
N GLY A 19 -1.56 -12.17 -3.07
CA GLY A 19 -2.67 -12.47 -2.17
C GLY A 19 -3.61 -13.48 -2.81
N VAL A 20 -4.89 -13.42 -2.41
CA VAL A 20 -5.92 -14.38 -2.81
C VAL A 20 -6.92 -13.74 -3.76
N LEU A 21 -6.63 -13.83 -5.05
CA LEU A 21 -7.46 -13.29 -6.13
C LEU A 21 -7.60 -14.31 -7.24
N ARG A 22 -8.79 -14.42 -7.82
CA ARG A 22 -9.06 -15.37 -8.90
C ARG A 22 -9.59 -14.65 -10.14
N PHE A 23 -8.89 -14.80 -11.25
CA PHE A 23 -9.29 -14.29 -12.55
C PHE A 23 -9.81 -15.44 -13.41
N LYS A 24 -11.05 -15.32 -13.90
CA LYS A 24 -11.59 -16.16 -14.97
C LYS A 24 -11.42 -15.42 -16.28
N LEU A 25 -10.48 -15.87 -17.09
CA LEU A 25 -10.10 -15.25 -18.35
C LEU A 25 -10.74 -16.03 -19.50
N THR A 26 -11.47 -15.31 -20.37
CA THR A 26 -11.87 -15.83 -21.68
C THR A 26 -10.87 -15.30 -22.69
N MET A 27 -10.11 -16.21 -23.30
CA MET A 27 -8.99 -15.89 -24.19
C MET A 27 -9.28 -16.36 -25.62
N ASP A 28 -8.84 -15.55 -26.57
CA ASP A 28 -8.81 -15.83 -28.00
C ASP A 28 -7.34 -15.80 -28.43
N GLY A 29 -6.69 -16.96 -28.41
CA GLY A 29 -5.22 -17.05 -28.49
C GLY A 29 -4.56 -16.35 -27.30
N GLU A 30 -3.77 -15.30 -27.57
CA GLU A 30 -3.09 -14.49 -26.55
C GLU A 30 -3.91 -13.26 -26.09
N ILE A 31 -5.05 -13.00 -26.74
CA ILE A 31 -5.88 -11.82 -26.47
C ILE A 31 -6.93 -12.16 -25.41
N ILE A 32 -6.98 -11.36 -24.34
CA ILE A 32 -8.03 -11.45 -23.33
C ILE A 32 -9.29 -10.75 -23.85
N LYS A 33 -10.37 -11.51 -24.09
CA LYS A 33 -11.68 -10.96 -24.49
C LYS A 33 -12.51 -10.52 -23.29
N LYS A 34 -12.44 -11.28 -22.20
CA LYS A 34 -13.20 -11.04 -20.98
C LYS A 34 -12.38 -11.47 -19.77
N CYS A 35 -12.44 -10.65 -18.73
CA CYS A 35 -11.87 -10.96 -17.41
C CYS A 35 -12.96 -10.82 -16.36
N GLU A 36 -13.33 -11.91 -15.70
CA GLU A 36 -14.20 -11.89 -14.54
C GLU A 36 -13.35 -12.08 -13.28
N ILE A 37 -13.40 -11.10 -12.39
CA ILE A 37 -12.63 -11.10 -11.14
C ILE A 37 -13.50 -11.68 -10.02
N VAL A 38 -13.08 -12.79 -9.44
CA VAL A 38 -13.71 -13.39 -8.27
C VAL A 38 -12.92 -12.99 -7.03
N MET A 39 -13.56 -12.17 -6.19
CA MET A 39 -13.01 -11.65 -4.94
C MET A 39 -13.73 -12.26 -3.72
N GLY A 40 -13.31 -11.89 -2.52
CA GLY A 40 -13.97 -12.26 -1.27
C GLY A 40 -13.28 -13.39 -0.49
N TYR A 41 -12.21 -13.99 -1.01
CA TYR A 41 -11.42 -15.01 -0.30
C TYR A 41 -10.80 -14.51 1.01
N LEU A 42 -10.56 -13.20 1.14
CA LEU A 42 -10.07 -12.54 2.36
C LEU A 42 -11.18 -11.71 3.07
N HIS A 43 -12.44 -11.86 2.67
CA HIS A 43 -13.54 -11.18 3.34
C HIS A 43 -13.73 -11.76 4.75
N ARG A 44 -13.59 -10.91 5.77
CA ARG A 44 -13.64 -11.29 7.20
C ARG A 44 -14.80 -10.67 7.96
N GLY A 45 -15.73 -10.00 7.28
CA GLY A 45 -16.84 -9.29 7.92
C GLY A 45 -16.37 -8.18 8.87
N THR A 46 -15.26 -7.50 8.57
CA THR A 46 -14.66 -6.48 9.45
C THR A 46 -15.65 -5.38 9.84
N GLU A 47 -16.48 -4.94 8.90
CA GLU A 47 -17.52 -3.93 9.15
C GLU A 47 -18.55 -4.41 10.18
N LYS A 48 -18.99 -5.67 10.08
CA LYS A 48 -19.91 -6.29 11.03
C LYS A 48 -19.30 -6.43 12.41
N LEU A 49 -18.00 -6.73 12.48
CA LEU A 49 -17.26 -6.71 13.75
C LEU A 49 -17.21 -5.31 14.33
N GLY A 50 -17.09 -4.27 13.50
CA GLY A 50 -17.11 -2.87 13.92
C GLY A 50 -18.39 -2.46 14.64
N GLU A 51 -19.55 -2.93 14.21
CA GLU A 51 -20.83 -2.66 14.89
C GLU A 51 -20.86 -3.15 16.35
N MET A 52 -20.10 -4.21 16.68
CA MET A 52 -20.07 -4.82 18.00
C MET A 52 -18.92 -4.30 18.88
N LYS A 53 -18.10 -3.36 18.38
CA LYS A 53 -16.92 -2.85 19.06
C LYS A 53 -17.08 -1.36 19.35
N THR A 54 -16.47 -0.94 20.46
CA THR A 54 -16.32 0.51 20.72
C THR A 54 -15.31 1.11 19.74
N TYR A 55 -15.37 2.43 19.53
CA TYR A 55 -14.47 3.13 18.62
C TYR A 55 -12.98 2.82 18.89
N MET A 56 -12.57 2.79 20.15
CA MET A 56 -11.20 2.46 20.56
C MET A 56 -10.82 1.00 20.27
N GLN A 57 -11.76 0.06 20.44
CA GLN A 57 -11.53 -1.35 20.19
C GLN A 57 -11.49 -1.68 18.69
N PHE A 58 -12.03 -0.82 17.84
CA PHE A 58 -12.04 -1.02 16.40
C PHE A 58 -10.74 -0.57 15.71
N VAL A 59 -9.98 0.38 16.28
CA VAL A 59 -8.70 0.87 15.70
C VAL A 59 -7.75 -0.27 15.27
N PRO A 60 -7.52 -1.35 16.03
CA PRO A 60 -6.62 -2.42 15.58
C PRO A 60 -7.13 -3.20 14.35
N TYR A 61 -8.40 -3.08 13.98
CA TYR A 61 -8.94 -3.68 12.76
C TYR A 61 -8.60 -2.85 11.53
N THR A 62 -8.45 -1.52 11.65
CA THR A 62 -8.09 -0.64 10.53
C THR A 62 -6.63 -0.87 10.08
N ASP A 63 -5.73 -1.22 11.00
CA ASP A 63 -4.36 -1.69 10.70
C ASP A 63 -4.31 -2.86 9.71
N ARG A 64 -5.40 -3.65 9.62
CA ARG A 64 -5.45 -4.91 8.87
C ARG A 64 -6.20 -4.82 7.54
N LEU A 65 -6.69 -3.63 7.17
CA LEU A 65 -7.41 -3.40 5.91
C LEU A 65 -6.42 -3.37 4.75
N ASP A 66 -5.54 -2.37 4.74
CA ASP A 66 -4.28 -2.39 3.98
C ASP A 66 -3.13 -2.66 4.96
N TYR A 67 -2.59 -3.88 4.91
CA TYR A 67 -1.56 -4.35 5.83
C TYR A 67 -0.16 -3.76 5.55
N ILE A 68 0.01 -3.03 4.45
CA ILE A 68 1.24 -2.29 4.15
C ILE A 68 1.11 -0.85 4.70
N SER A 69 -0.07 -0.24 4.59
CA SER A 69 -0.35 1.15 4.99
C SER A 69 -1.21 1.27 6.25
N ALA A 70 -0.78 0.64 7.34
CA ALA A 70 -1.53 0.64 8.58
C ALA A 70 -1.75 2.05 9.19
N PHE A 71 -0.76 2.96 9.11
CA PHE A 71 -0.91 4.33 9.64
C PHE A 71 -1.99 5.15 8.91
N PRO A 72 -2.01 5.24 7.57
CA PRO A 72 -3.10 5.89 6.84
C PRO A 72 -4.49 5.33 7.15
N ASN A 73 -4.63 4.01 7.29
CA ASN A 73 -5.92 3.41 7.61
C ASN A 73 -6.42 3.84 8.99
N ASN A 74 -5.53 3.82 9.99
CA ASN A 74 -5.87 4.30 11.33
C ASN A 74 -6.21 5.78 11.31
N TYR A 75 -5.42 6.60 10.61
CA TYR A 75 -5.67 8.03 10.54
C TYR A 75 -7.02 8.35 9.89
N ALA A 76 -7.37 7.69 8.78
CA ALA A 76 -8.66 7.90 8.11
C ALA A 76 -9.85 7.59 9.05
N TYR A 77 -9.78 6.47 9.77
CA TYR A 77 -10.80 6.10 10.75
C TYR A 77 -10.84 7.06 11.95
N VAL A 78 -9.68 7.32 12.56
CA VAL A 78 -9.55 8.15 13.74
C VAL A 78 -9.98 9.59 13.46
N LYS A 79 -9.61 10.15 12.30
CA LYS A 79 -10.00 11.50 11.90
C LYS A 79 -11.52 11.62 11.78
N ALA A 80 -12.18 10.62 11.18
CA ALA A 80 -13.63 10.58 11.10
C ALA A 80 -14.28 10.53 12.51
N VAL A 81 -13.71 9.76 13.44
CA VAL A 81 -14.19 9.70 14.83
C VAL A 81 -13.99 11.04 15.56
N GLU A 82 -12.84 11.68 15.37
CA GLU A 82 -12.51 12.99 15.98
C GLU A 82 -13.43 14.10 15.48
N GLU A 83 -13.73 14.12 14.17
CA GLU A 83 -14.67 15.06 13.56
C GLU A 83 -16.09 14.86 14.09
N LEU A 84 -16.55 13.60 14.20
CA LEU A 84 -17.87 13.28 14.76
C LEU A 84 -18.00 13.66 16.25
N ALA A 85 -16.91 13.55 17.01
CA ALA A 85 -16.88 13.86 18.44
C ALA A 85 -16.53 15.33 18.75
N GLY A 86 -16.13 16.12 17.75
CA GLY A 86 -15.67 17.51 17.94
C GLY A 86 -14.38 17.61 18.76
N ILE A 87 -13.48 16.64 18.65
CA ILE A 87 -12.23 16.60 19.43
C ILE A 87 -11.12 17.34 18.68
N GLU A 88 -10.56 18.37 19.32
CA GLU A 88 -9.35 19.03 18.84
C GLU A 88 -8.10 18.29 19.31
N VAL A 89 -7.20 18.00 18.38
CA VAL A 89 -5.96 17.25 18.64
C VAL A 89 -4.81 18.24 18.89
N PRO A 90 -3.92 17.99 19.87
CA PRO A 90 -2.75 18.83 20.09
C PRO A 90 -1.85 18.91 18.84
N LEU A 91 -1.34 20.10 18.54
CA LEU A 91 -0.51 20.36 17.35
C LEU A 91 0.69 19.40 17.23
N ARG A 92 1.33 19.05 18.36
CA ARG A 92 2.44 18.08 18.38
C ARG A 92 2.01 16.70 17.86
N ALA A 93 0.82 16.23 18.22
CA ALA A 93 0.31 14.95 17.77
C ALA A 93 -0.02 14.97 16.26
N GLU A 94 -0.47 16.10 15.71
CA GLU A 94 -0.67 16.25 14.27
C GLU A 94 0.64 16.15 13.49
N TYR A 95 1.71 16.82 13.94
CA TYR A 95 3.03 16.69 13.30
C TYR A 95 3.54 15.25 13.33
N ILE A 96 3.39 14.55 14.46
CA ILE A 96 3.77 13.14 14.56
C ILE A 96 2.96 12.28 13.58
N ARG A 97 1.64 12.51 13.48
CA ARG A 97 0.79 11.80 12.51
C ARG A 97 1.29 12.00 11.09
N VAL A 98 1.50 13.23 10.65
CA VAL A 98 2.01 13.53 9.29
C VAL A 98 3.33 12.81 9.04
N LEU A 99 4.26 12.86 10.00
CA LEU A 99 5.55 12.18 9.88
C LEU A 99 5.38 10.67 9.70
N THR A 100 4.56 10.02 10.54
CA THR A 100 4.30 8.57 10.44
C THR A 100 3.58 8.18 9.16
N LEU A 101 2.66 9.03 8.67
CA LEU A 101 1.94 8.82 7.42
C LEU A 101 2.88 8.84 6.22
N GLU A 102 3.77 9.84 6.15
CA GLU A 102 4.72 9.96 5.04
C GLU A 102 5.81 8.90 5.10
N LEU A 103 6.29 8.53 6.30
CA LEU A 103 7.19 7.38 6.44
C LEU A 103 6.52 6.07 5.98
N ASN A 104 5.24 5.86 6.31
CA ASN A 104 4.51 4.69 5.84
C ASN A 104 4.25 4.75 4.33
N ARG A 105 4.05 5.94 3.74
CA ARG A 105 3.93 6.13 2.29
C ARG A 105 5.21 5.68 1.56
N ILE A 106 6.38 6.04 2.07
CA ILE A 106 7.68 5.57 1.54
C ILE A 106 7.72 4.04 1.55
N VAL A 107 7.39 3.42 2.69
CA VAL A 107 7.35 1.94 2.82
C VAL A 107 6.39 1.30 1.84
N ASN A 108 5.20 1.88 1.63
CA ASN A 108 4.24 1.37 0.65
C ASN A 108 4.81 1.42 -0.78
N HIS A 109 5.36 2.57 -1.19
CA HIS A 109 5.95 2.71 -2.52
C HIS A 109 7.15 1.79 -2.76
N LEU A 110 7.96 1.51 -1.73
CA LEU A 110 9.06 0.53 -1.83
C LEU A 110 8.55 -0.89 -2.12
N VAL A 111 7.47 -1.31 -1.44
CA VAL A 111 6.85 -2.62 -1.69
C VAL A 111 6.22 -2.66 -3.08
N MET A 112 5.49 -1.60 -3.46
CA MET A 112 4.89 -1.46 -4.79
C MET A 112 5.94 -1.56 -5.91
N LEU A 113 7.06 -0.83 -5.78
CA LEU A 113 8.12 -0.85 -6.79
C LEU A 113 8.79 -2.22 -6.88
N GLY A 114 9.08 -2.83 -5.73
CA GLY A 114 9.67 -4.16 -5.64
C GLY A 114 8.77 -5.25 -6.22
N SER A 115 7.48 -5.26 -5.88
CA SER A 115 6.52 -6.25 -6.39
C SER A 115 6.27 -6.09 -7.89
N LEU A 116 6.13 -4.85 -8.37
CA LEU A 116 5.95 -4.57 -9.80
C LEU A 116 7.11 -5.13 -10.63
N LEU A 117 8.36 -4.84 -10.25
CA LEU A 117 9.52 -5.33 -10.98
C LEU A 117 9.68 -6.84 -10.86
N LEU A 118 9.34 -7.44 -9.70
CA LEU A 118 9.35 -8.88 -9.52
C LEU A 118 8.40 -9.57 -10.51
N ASP A 119 7.18 -9.05 -10.67
CA ASP A 119 6.20 -9.59 -11.62
C ASP A 119 6.63 -9.42 -13.09
N LEU A 120 7.42 -8.38 -13.38
CA LEU A 120 8.01 -8.17 -14.70
C LEU A 120 9.23 -9.07 -14.97
N GLY A 121 9.77 -9.71 -13.92
CA GLY A 121 10.89 -10.67 -13.97
C GLY A 121 12.19 -10.21 -13.31
N ALA A 122 12.24 -9.01 -12.74
CA ALA A 122 13.43 -8.43 -12.09
C ALA A 122 13.32 -8.53 -10.55
N SER A 123 14.04 -9.48 -9.96
CA SER A 123 13.98 -9.77 -8.52
C SER A 123 14.90 -8.91 -7.64
N THR A 124 15.87 -8.20 -8.20
CA THR A 124 16.83 -7.42 -7.39
C THR A 124 16.15 -6.28 -6.63
N MET A 125 15.18 -5.61 -7.26
CA MET A 125 14.52 -4.44 -6.67
C MET A 125 13.70 -4.79 -5.43
N ILE A 126 13.07 -5.97 -5.37
CA ILE A 126 12.33 -6.38 -4.16
C ILE A 126 13.28 -6.60 -2.97
N MET A 127 14.51 -7.08 -3.22
CA MET A 127 15.51 -7.23 -2.16
C MET A 127 15.96 -5.87 -1.61
N TYR A 128 16.20 -4.90 -2.49
CA TYR A 128 16.54 -3.54 -2.06
C TYR A 128 15.36 -2.87 -1.35
N GLY A 129 14.15 -2.90 -1.93
CA GLY A 129 12.96 -2.34 -1.28
C GLY A 129 12.70 -2.94 0.11
N PHE A 130 12.98 -4.23 0.31
CA PHE A 130 12.79 -4.89 1.61
C PHE A 130 13.88 -4.55 2.63
N ARG A 131 15.14 -4.35 2.21
CA ARG A 131 16.20 -3.87 3.10
C ARG A 131 15.88 -2.48 3.64
N GLU A 132 15.38 -1.59 2.79
CA GLU A 132 15.09 -0.21 3.15
C GLU A 132 13.81 -0.15 3.99
N ARG A 133 12.82 -0.99 3.64
CA ARG A 133 11.64 -1.23 4.47
C ARG A 133 12.02 -1.73 5.86
N GLU A 134 12.99 -2.63 6.00
CA GLU A 134 13.43 -3.15 7.30
C GLU A 134 13.95 -2.03 8.21
N ASN A 135 14.72 -1.10 7.66
CA ASN A 135 15.20 0.09 8.39
C ASN A 135 14.02 0.98 8.83
N ALA A 136 13.02 1.20 7.97
CA ALA A 136 11.81 1.94 8.34
C ALA A 136 10.97 1.20 9.39
N LEU A 137 10.87 -0.13 9.33
CA LEU A 137 10.19 -0.93 10.34
C LEU A 137 10.87 -0.86 11.71
N ALA A 138 12.20 -0.73 11.76
CA ALA A 138 12.92 -0.51 13.01
C ALA A 138 12.56 0.85 13.65
N LEU A 139 12.30 1.89 12.84
CA LEU A 139 11.76 3.16 13.33
C LEU A 139 10.34 3.00 13.89
N PHE A 140 9.47 2.23 13.22
CA PHE A 140 8.14 1.96 13.74
C PHE A 140 8.15 1.13 15.02
N ASP A 141 9.05 0.16 15.13
CA ASP A 141 9.25 -0.64 16.33
C ASP A 141 9.69 0.25 17.51
N MET A 142 10.62 1.17 17.27
CA MET A 142 11.02 2.17 18.25
C MET A 142 9.83 3.05 18.68
N LEU A 143 8.92 3.39 17.76
CA LEU A 143 7.80 4.29 18.04
C LEU A 143 6.62 3.63 18.79
N CYS A 144 6.28 2.39 18.46
CA CYS A 144 5.06 1.74 18.96
C CYS A 144 5.23 0.30 19.46
N GLY A 145 6.45 -0.25 19.38
CA GLY A 145 6.76 -1.64 19.78
C GLY A 145 6.17 -2.70 18.85
N ALA A 146 5.78 -2.30 17.64
CA ALA A 146 5.21 -3.19 16.65
C ALA A 146 5.71 -2.87 15.24
N ARG A 147 5.68 -3.88 14.37
CA ARG A 147 6.30 -3.82 13.04
C ARG A 147 5.31 -3.92 11.87
N MET A 148 4.02 -4.03 12.17
CA MET A 148 2.98 -4.20 11.14
C MET A 148 1.62 -3.69 11.60
N THR A 149 1.18 -4.11 12.80
CA THR A 149 -0.06 -3.62 13.44
C THR A 149 0.30 -2.63 14.53
N PHE A 150 0.38 -1.35 14.16
CA PHE A 150 1.00 -0.33 15.00
C PHE A 150 0.08 0.17 16.13
N ASN A 151 -1.24 0.26 15.90
CA ASN A 151 -2.22 0.75 16.87
C ASN A 151 -1.75 2.01 17.64
N TYR A 152 -1.08 2.92 16.91
CA TYR A 152 -0.38 4.08 17.48
C TYR A 152 -1.21 5.36 17.37
N ILE A 153 -1.81 5.61 16.20
CA ILE A 153 -2.76 6.71 16.01
C ILE A 153 -4.10 6.30 16.64
N LYS A 154 -4.59 7.11 17.57
CA LYS A 154 -5.83 6.86 18.31
C LYS A 154 -6.70 8.12 18.35
N PRO A 155 -8.02 8.00 18.54
CA PRO A 155 -8.89 9.15 18.80
C PRO A 155 -8.31 10.03 19.91
N GLY A 156 -8.11 11.31 19.61
CA GLY A 156 -7.48 12.29 20.48
C GLY A 156 -5.98 12.55 20.23
N GLY A 157 -5.37 11.89 19.23
CA GLY A 157 -3.98 12.14 18.83
C GLY A 157 -3.15 10.89 18.57
N VAL A 158 -2.09 10.72 19.35
CA VAL A 158 -1.18 9.57 19.28
C VAL A 158 -1.09 8.93 20.66
N ARG A 159 -0.80 7.62 20.70
CA ARG A 159 -0.76 6.85 21.95
C ARG A 159 0.28 7.37 22.93
N GLU A 160 1.51 7.55 22.45
CA GLU A 160 2.70 7.93 23.24
C GLU A 160 3.54 8.88 22.39
N ASP A 161 4.30 9.78 23.01
CA ASP A 161 5.20 10.70 22.28
C ASP A 161 6.41 9.95 21.69
N MET A 162 7.11 10.58 20.73
CA MET A 162 8.31 10.01 20.14
C MET A 162 9.41 9.80 21.21
N PRO A 163 10.03 8.61 21.26
CA PRO A 163 11.11 8.36 22.21
C PRO A 163 12.36 9.18 21.88
N GLU A 164 13.22 9.34 22.89
CA GLU A 164 14.51 10.00 22.72
C GLU A 164 15.37 9.28 21.67
N GLY A 165 15.99 10.02 20.76
CA GLY A 165 16.80 9.48 19.68
C GLY A 165 16.03 9.04 18.42
N PHE A 166 14.69 9.15 18.39
CA PHE A 166 13.90 8.83 17.18
C PHE A 166 14.25 9.75 16.00
N ILE A 167 14.25 11.07 16.23
CA ILE A 167 14.51 12.06 15.17
C ILE A 167 15.90 11.93 14.53
N PRO A 168 17.00 11.75 15.30
CA PRO A 168 18.31 11.46 14.70
C PRO A 168 18.32 10.23 13.78
N LYS A 169 17.71 9.11 14.21
CA LYS A 169 17.62 7.89 13.41
C LYS A 169 16.75 8.07 12.17
N LEU A 170 15.66 8.82 12.29
CA LEU A 170 14.82 9.18 11.15
C LEU A 170 15.61 10.00 10.12
N ASN A 171 16.39 10.99 10.57
CA ASN A 171 17.22 11.80 9.66
C ASN A 171 18.29 10.95 8.97
N GLU A 172 18.91 10.01 9.68
CA GLU A 172 19.83 9.04 9.08
C GLU A 172 19.15 8.22 7.98
N PHE A 173 17.95 7.70 8.25
CA PHE A 173 17.15 6.97 7.27
C PHE A 173 16.81 7.82 6.04
N ILE A 174 16.33 9.06 6.24
CA ILE A 174 15.99 9.97 5.13
C ILE A 174 17.22 10.26 4.28
N ASN A 175 18.39 10.52 4.90
CA ASN A 175 19.63 10.80 4.19
C ASN A 175 20.17 9.60 3.41
N ASP A 176 19.96 8.36 3.89
CA ASP A 176 20.31 7.17 3.10
C ASP A 176 19.30 6.98 1.96
N MET A 177 18.00 7.12 2.24
CA MET A 177 16.93 6.98 1.25
C MET A 177 17.06 7.93 0.07
N ASP A 178 17.46 9.18 0.31
CA ASP A 178 17.70 10.18 -0.75
C ASP A 178 18.69 9.63 -1.80
N LYS A 179 19.77 8.99 -1.35
CA LYS A 179 20.77 8.36 -2.23
C LYS A 179 20.24 7.09 -2.88
N ARG A 180 19.43 6.29 -2.17
CA ARG A 180 18.87 5.05 -2.71
C ARG A 180 17.87 5.31 -3.83
N ILE A 181 17.13 6.41 -3.77
CA ILE A 181 16.18 6.78 -4.80
C ILE A 181 16.90 6.97 -6.14
N ASP A 182 18.05 7.65 -6.14
CA ASP A 182 18.87 7.81 -7.35
C ASP A 182 19.34 6.45 -7.91
N ASP A 183 19.81 5.55 -7.04
CA ASP A 183 20.20 4.18 -7.43
C ASP A 183 19.02 3.43 -8.09
N TYR A 184 17.81 3.56 -7.52
CA TYR A 184 16.62 2.91 -8.04
C TYR A 184 16.14 3.51 -9.34
N GLU A 185 16.22 4.84 -9.47
CA GLU A 185 15.90 5.53 -10.70
C GLU A 185 16.84 5.06 -11.82
N GLN A 186 18.14 4.94 -11.58
CA GLN A 186 19.09 4.43 -12.57
C GLN A 186 18.78 3.00 -13.04
N LEU A 187 18.21 2.15 -12.18
CA LEU A 187 17.86 0.78 -12.54
C LEU A 187 16.62 0.71 -13.46
N ILE A 188 15.73 1.69 -13.37
CA ILE A 188 14.39 1.66 -13.98
C ILE A 188 14.28 2.67 -15.12
N SER A 189 14.68 3.92 -14.88
CA SER A 189 14.62 5.01 -15.84
C SER A 189 15.58 4.74 -17.00
N GLY A 190 15.03 4.73 -18.22
CA GLY A 190 15.78 4.44 -19.44
C GLY A 190 15.98 2.94 -19.73
N ASN A 191 15.51 2.04 -18.86
CA ASN A 191 15.57 0.60 -19.13
C ASN A 191 14.58 0.23 -20.25
N GLU A 192 15.10 -0.19 -21.41
CA GLU A 192 14.29 -0.52 -22.58
C GLU A 192 13.31 -1.67 -22.33
N ILE A 193 13.68 -2.66 -21.51
CA ILE A 193 12.80 -3.80 -21.16
C ILE A 193 11.63 -3.29 -20.33
N PHE A 194 11.90 -2.48 -19.31
CA PHE A 194 10.85 -1.90 -18.48
C PHE A 194 9.89 -1.04 -19.31
N MET A 195 10.45 -0.14 -20.12
CA MET A 195 9.66 0.74 -21.00
C MET A 195 8.85 -0.05 -22.02
N GLY A 196 9.43 -1.09 -22.63
CA GLY A 196 8.74 -1.96 -23.58
C GLY A 196 7.59 -2.78 -22.96
N ARG A 197 7.62 -3.02 -21.65
CA ARG A 197 6.59 -3.78 -20.92
C ARG A 197 5.49 -2.89 -20.31
N MET A 198 5.79 -1.61 -20.03
CA MET A 198 4.86 -0.70 -19.35
C MET A 198 4.24 0.34 -20.28
N LYS A 199 4.96 0.81 -21.30
CA LYS A 199 4.47 1.90 -22.16
C LYS A 199 3.32 1.40 -23.05
N GLY A 200 2.19 2.10 -22.99
CA GLY A 200 0.99 1.78 -23.79
C GLY A 200 0.12 0.67 -23.21
N ILE A 201 0.42 0.20 -21.99
CA ILE A 201 -0.40 -0.79 -21.27
C ILE A 201 -1.30 -0.08 -20.24
N GLY A 202 -2.55 -0.53 -20.11
CA GLY A 202 -3.49 0.01 -19.13
C GLY A 202 -3.92 1.45 -19.39
N VAL A 203 -3.84 1.92 -20.64
CA VAL A 203 -4.21 3.29 -21.03
C VAL A 203 -5.68 3.54 -20.72
N MET A 204 -5.93 4.64 -20.02
CA MET A 204 -7.26 5.05 -19.59
C MET A 204 -7.44 6.54 -19.87
N SER A 205 -8.60 6.95 -20.36
CA SER A 205 -8.90 8.37 -20.53
C SER A 205 -9.18 9.01 -19.16
N ALA A 206 -8.91 10.31 -19.03
CA ALA A 206 -9.23 11.04 -17.79
C ALA A 206 -10.73 10.96 -17.44
N GLN A 207 -11.59 10.97 -18.46
CA GLN A 207 -13.04 10.83 -18.28
C GLN A 207 -13.40 9.45 -17.74
N ASP A 208 -12.80 8.38 -18.28
CA ASP A 208 -13.04 7.03 -17.79
C ASP A 208 -12.52 6.85 -16.36
N ALA A 209 -11.33 7.39 -16.06
CA ALA A 209 -10.77 7.35 -14.70
C ALA A 209 -11.73 7.97 -13.67
N ILE A 210 -12.34 9.11 -14.00
CA ILE A 210 -13.37 9.75 -13.16
C ILE A 210 -14.63 8.88 -13.09
N ASN A 211 -15.12 8.38 -14.23
CA ASN A 211 -16.34 7.57 -14.28
C ASN A 211 -16.21 6.26 -13.47
N TYR A 212 -15.02 5.66 -13.43
CA TYR A 212 -14.71 4.48 -12.64
C TYR A 212 -14.34 4.77 -11.17
N GLY A 213 -14.30 6.04 -10.76
CA GLY A 213 -13.98 6.43 -9.39
C GLY A 213 -12.52 6.18 -8.99
N MET A 214 -11.59 6.22 -9.95
CA MET A 214 -10.17 6.04 -9.69
C MET A 214 -9.62 7.20 -8.86
N THR A 215 -8.65 6.91 -7.98
CA THR A 215 -8.00 7.91 -7.11
C THR A 215 -6.50 7.66 -7.02
N GLY A 216 -5.77 8.59 -6.39
CA GLY A 216 -4.34 8.41 -6.12
C GLY A 216 -3.49 8.43 -7.40
N PRO A 217 -2.42 7.60 -7.49
CA PRO A 217 -1.54 7.57 -8.66
C PRO A 217 -2.27 7.30 -9.98
N SER A 218 -3.28 6.43 -9.98
CA SER A 218 -4.03 6.07 -11.19
C SER A 218 -4.82 7.23 -11.81
N LEU A 219 -5.17 8.26 -11.02
CA LEU A 219 -5.84 9.47 -11.52
C LEU A 219 -4.83 10.59 -11.89
N ARG A 220 -3.62 10.58 -11.32
CA ARG A 220 -2.60 11.62 -11.53
C ARG A 220 -1.69 11.35 -12.73
N GLY A 221 -1.57 10.08 -13.15
CA GLY A 221 -0.76 9.66 -14.30
C GLY A 221 -1.43 9.99 -15.62
#